data_AF-A0A662GMQ0-F1
#
_entry.id   AF-A0A662GMQ0-F1
#
_cell.length_a   1.000
_cell.length_b   1.000
_cell.length_c   1.000
_cell.angle_alpha   90.00
_cell.angle_beta   90.00
_cell.angle_gamma   90.00
#
_symmetry.space_group_name_H-M   'P 1'
#
loop_
_entity.id
_entity.type
_entity.pdbx_description
1 polymer ?
#
loop_
_entity_poly.entity_id
_entity_poly.type
_entity_poly.pdbx_seq_one_letter_code
_entity_poly.pdbx_strand_id
1 'polypeptide(L)'
;MYVKTFRILMDSDQVDIVIVLALHHIPGIADPLELVNAIADEAKKYDKPVIACDIGGSDMAVLVREEFDKKFIPAYSSPERSAHAARALAEYGSYLQKKGVFDDYMRKWKPIASS
;
A
#
# COMPACT_ATOMS: atom_id res chain seq x y z
N MET A 1 11.85 -8.62 -10.00
CA MET A 1 10.56 -9.34 -10.16
C MET A 1 9.46 -8.70 -9.34
N TYR A 2 9.66 -8.48 -8.04
CA TYR A 2 8.65 -7.93 -7.10
C TYR A 2 7.99 -6.62 -7.58
N VAL A 3 8.78 -5.57 -7.85
CA VAL A 3 8.28 -4.26 -8.33
C VAL A 3 7.54 -4.37 -9.67
N LYS A 4 7.98 -5.27 -10.56
CA LYS A 4 7.30 -5.51 -11.84
C LYS A 4 5.91 -6.12 -11.62
N THR A 5 5.77 -7.08 -10.70
CA THR A 5 4.47 -7.65 -10.34
C THR A 5 3.57 -6.60 -9.71
N PHE A 6 4.10 -5.79 -8.78
CA PHE A 6 3.37 -4.67 -8.20
C PHE A 6 2.81 -3.74 -9.29
N ARG A 7 3.66 -3.30 -10.23
CA ARG A 7 3.21 -2.44 -11.34
C ARG A 7 2.11 -3.08 -12.19
N ILE A 8 2.23 -4.36 -12.54
CA ILE A 8 1.20 -5.08 -13.31
C ILE A 8 -0.13 -5.10 -12.57
N LEU A 9 -0.12 -5.28 -11.24
CA LEU A 9 -1.34 -5.24 -10.43
C LEU A 9 -1.93 -3.83 -10.37
N MET A 10 -1.09 -2.81 -10.19
CA MET A 10 -1.52 -1.42 -10.14
C MET A 10 -2.10 -0.93 -11.48
N ASP A 11 -1.58 -1.41 -12.61
CA ASP A 11 -2.08 -1.08 -13.95
C ASP A 11 -3.43 -1.79 -14.29
N SER A 12 -3.76 -2.89 -13.61
CA SER A 12 -4.94 -3.72 -13.94
C SER A 12 -6.25 -3.08 -13.49
N ASP A 13 -7.21 -2.92 -14.38
CA ASP A 13 -8.59 -2.48 -14.06
C ASP A 13 -9.38 -3.47 -13.19
N GLN A 14 -8.89 -4.70 -13.05
CA GLN A 14 -9.49 -5.75 -12.19
C GLN A 14 -8.99 -5.70 -10.74
N VAL A 15 -8.08 -4.78 -10.40
CA VAL A 15 -7.48 -4.67 -9.06
C VAL A 15 -7.67 -3.26 -8.53
N ASP A 16 -8.41 -3.14 -7.43
CA ASP A 16 -8.71 -1.85 -6.79
C ASP A 16 -7.77 -1.49 -5.63
N ILE A 17 -7.26 -2.49 -4.90
CA ILE A 17 -6.41 -2.32 -3.71
C ILE A 17 -5.30 -3.37 -3.72
N VAL A 18 -4.08 -2.98 -3.36
CA VAL A 18 -2.93 -3.91 -3.25
C VAL A 18 -2.42 -3.96 -1.81
N ILE A 19 -2.27 -5.17 -1.29
CA ILE A 19 -1.54 -5.44 -0.04
C ILE A 19 -0.16 -6.00 -0.40
N VAL A 20 0.89 -5.29 -0.01
CA VAL A 20 2.28 -5.66 -0.21
C VAL A 20 2.77 -6.43 1.00
N LEU A 21 2.95 -7.75 0.86
CA LEU A 21 3.59 -8.60 1.86
C LEU A 21 5.12 -8.47 1.73
N ALA A 22 5.68 -7.42 2.33
CA ALA A 22 7.11 -7.11 2.30
C ALA A 22 7.84 -7.79 3.47
N LEU A 23 7.83 -9.11 3.54
CA LEU A 23 8.54 -9.86 4.57
C LEU A 23 10.04 -9.56 4.49
N HIS A 24 10.69 -9.03 5.52
CA HIS A 24 12.13 -8.69 5.53
C HIS A 24 13.14 -9.80 5.11
N HIS A 25 12.69 -11.03 4.87
CA HIS A 25 13.48 -12.15 4.32
C HIS A 25 13.21 -12.46 2.83
N ILE A 26 12.91 -11.47 1.99
CA ILE A 26 12.58 -11.71 0.58
C ILE A 26 13.80 -12.29 -0.16
N PRO A 27 13.73 -13.52 -0.69
CA PRO A 27 14.85 -14.10 -1.44
C PRO A 27 15.22 -13.24 -2.65
N GLY A 28 16.50 -12.90 -2.78
CA GLY A 28 17.02 -12.10 -3.90
C GLY A 28 16.88 -10.58 -3.74
N ILE A 29 16.48 -10.09 -2.56
CA ILE A 29 16.55 -8.68 -2.19
C ILE A 29 17.65 -8.52 -1.15
N ALA A 30 18.69 -7.74 -1.48
CA ALA A 30 19.84 -7.55 -0.61
C ALA A 30 19.52 -6.59 0.56
N ASP A 31 18.72 -5.55 0.28
CA ASP A 31 18.27 -4.56 1.27
C ASP A 31 16.75 -4.39 1.18
N PRO A 32 15.98 -4.78 2.22
CA PRO A 32 14.55 -4.55 2.29
C PRO A 32 14.13 -3.09 2.12
N LEU A 33 14.99 -2.12 2.49
CA LEU A 33 14.70 -0.70 2.34
C LEU A 33 14.72 -0.24 0.89
N GLU A 34 15.52 -0.87 0.03
CA GLU A 34 15.46 -0.63 -1.42
C GLU A 34 14.09 -1.02 -1.98
N LEU A 35 13.50 -2.12 -1.50
CA LEU A 35 12.15 -2.50 -1.91
C LEU A 35 11.12 -1.49 -1.42
N VAL A 36 11.20 -1.03 -0.16
CA VAL A 36 10.29 -0.01 0.36
C VAL A 36 10.32 1.24 -0.52
N ASN A 37 11.52 1.74 -0.84
CA ASN A 37 11.67 2.90 -1.70
C ASN A 37 11.09 2.67 -3.10
N ALA A 38 11.41 1.52 -3.72
CA ALA A 38 10.92 1.21 -5.06
C ALA A 38 9.39 1.06 -5.13
N ILE A 39 8.78 0.43 -4.13
CA ILE A 39 7.32 0.33 -4.03
C ILE A 39 6.69 1.70 -3.79
N ALA A 40 7.24 2.50 -2.88
CA ALA A 40 6.74 3.84 -2.60
C ALA A 40 6.79 4.75 -3.83
N ASP A 41 7.87 4.70 -4.61
CA ASP A 41 8.02 5.53 -5.80
C ASP A 41 7.11 5.10 -6.95
N GLU A 42 6.83 3.79 -7.09
CA GLU A 42 5.80 3.33 -8.03
C GLU A 42 4.38 3.67 -7.54
N ALA A 43 4.08 3.48 -6.25
CA ALA A 43 2.75 3.71 -5.68
C ALA A 43 2.25 5.14 -5.89
N LYS A 44 3.13 6.14 -5.81
CA LYS A 44 2.79 7.57 -6.03
C LYS A 44 2.20 7.88 -7.41
N LYS A 45 2.35 6.98 -8.39
CA LYS A 45 1.86 7.16 -9.76
C LYS A 45 0.40 6.74 -9.94
N TYR A 46 -0.22 6.21 -8.89
CA TYR A 46 -1.55 5.62 -8.93
C TYR A 46 -2.44 6.20 -7.83
N ASP A 47 -3.74 6.26 -8.11
CA ASP A 47 -4.76 6.64 -7.11
C ASP A 47 -5.32 5.41 -6.36
N LYS A 48 -4.77 4.21 -6.65
CA LYS A 48 -5.18 2.96 -6.01
C LYS A 48 -4.51 2.82 -4.64
N PRO A 49 -5.25 2.48 -3.58
CA PRO A 49 -4.66 2.32 -2.27
C PRO A 49 -3.66 1.16 -2.19
N VAL A 50 -2.55 1.41 -1.48
CA VAL A 50 -1.51 0.43 -1.18
C VAL A 50 -1.36 0.31 0.33
N ILE A 51 -1.33 -0.92 0.82
CA ILE A 51 -1.10 -1.24 2.24
C ILE A 51 0.10 -2.17 2.32
N ALA A 52 0.99 -1.95 3.29
CA ALA A 52 2.14 -2.82 3.52
C ALA A 52 1.91 -3.75 4.72
N CYS A 53 2.56 -4.91 4.67
CA CYS A 53 2.63 -5.85 5.78
C CYS A 53 4.02 -6.48 5.86
N ASP A 54 4.66 -6.36 7.01
CA ASP A 54 5.81 -7.19 7.38
C ASP A 54 5.47 -7.88 8.71
N ILE A 55 5.56 -9.20 8.73
CA ILE A 55 5.06 -10.02 9.82
C ILE A 55 6.15 -10.19 10.88
N GLY A 56 5.77 -10.07 12.14
CA GLY A 56 6.65 -10.34 13.28
C GLY A 56 7.18 -9.07 13.96
N GLY A 57 7.97 -9.28 15.00
CA GLY A 57 8.43 -8.23 15.92
C GLY A 57 9.94 -7.99 15.91
N SER A 58 10.69 -8.61 14.99
CA SER A 58 12.12 -8.34 14.85
C SER A 58 12.38 -6.87 14.52
N ASP A 59 13.53 -6.33 14.92
CA ASP A 59 13.94 -4.96 14.62
C ASP A 59 13.83 -4.63 13.12
N MET A 60 14.17 -5.59 12.23
CA MET A 60 14.07 -5.38 10.79
C MET A 60 12.60 -5.26 10.32
N ALA A 61 11.71 -6.13 10.80
CA ALA A 61 10.28 -6.03 10.51
C ALA A 61 9.65 -4.72 11.02
N VAL A 62 10.10 -4.23 12.19
CA VAL A 62 9.68 -2.93 12.71
C VAL A 62 10.18 -1.82 11.80
N LEU A 63 11.47 -1.82 11.46
CA LEU A 63 12.10 -0.83 10.60
C LEU A 63 11.44 -0.76 9.21
N VAL A 64 11.18 -1.90 8.57
CA VAL A 64 10.51 -1.95 7.26
C VAL A 64 9.13 -1.29 7.33
N ARG A 65 8.34 -1.58 8.37
CA ARG A 65 7.02 -0.96 8.54
C ARG A 65 7.12 0.54 8.77
N GLU A 66 8.05 0.98 9.63
CA GLU A 66 8.29 2.40 9.87
C GLU A 66 8.72 3.15 8.60
N GLU A 67 9.54 2.53 7.74
CA GLU A 67 9.95 3.13 6.47
C GLU A 67 8.78 3.23 5.48
N PHE A 68 7.87 2.25 5.45
CA PHE A 68 6.62 2.39 4.68
C PHE A 68 5.73 3.53 5.20
N ASP A 69 5.55 3.61 6.52
CA ASP A 69 4.73 4.67 7.15
C ASP A 69 5.30 6.07 6.85
N LYS A 70 6.63 6.24 6.92
CA LYS A 70 7.33 7.50 6.53
C LYS A 70 7.08 7.89 5.08
N LYS A 71 6.76 6.92 4.21
CA LYS A 71 6.45 7.12 2.79
C LYS A 71 4.95 7.20 2.52
N PHE A 72 4.13 7.33 3.57
CA PHE A 72 2.67 7.42 3.51
C PHE A 72 1.99 6.15 2.98
N ILE A 73 2.62 4.99 3.16
CA ILE A 73 2.01 3.68 2.91
C ILE A 73 1.76 3.03 4.28
N PRO A 74 0.50 2.87 4.72
CA PRO A 74 0.23 2.31 6.04
C PRO A 74 0.73 0.87 6.12
N ALA A 75 1.53 0.59 7.14
CA ALA A 75 2.15 -0.72 7.32
C ALA A 75 1.71 -1.44 8.61
N TYR A 76 1.37 -2.72 8.52
CA TYR A 76 0.86 -3.48 9.66
C TYR A 76 1.66 -4.75 9.95
N SER A 77 1.67 -5.16 11.22
CA SER A 77 2.43 -6.31 11.70
C SER A 77 1.79 -7.67 11.41
N SER A 78 0.59 -7.70 10.82
CA SER A 78 -0.10 -8.93 10.47
C SER A 78 -0.97 -8.81 9.22
N PRO A 79 -1.18 -9.92 8.47
CA PRO A 79 -2.05 -9.92 7.31
C PRO A 79 -3.50 -9.54 7.64
N GLU A 80 -4.01 -9.95 8.81
CA GLU A 80 -5.37 -9.67 9.26
C GLU A 80 -5.58 -8.17 9.48
N ARG A 81 -4.60 -7.49 10.08
CA ARG A 81 -4.64 -6.03 10.25
C ARG A 81 -4.59 -5.31 8.90
N SER A 82 -3.79 -5.83 7.98
CA SER A 82 -3.69 -5.29 6.62
C SER A 82 -5.00 -5.47 5.84
N ALA A 83 -5.62 -6.65 5.94
CA ALA A 83 -6.92 -6.94 5.34
C ALA A 83 -8.03 -6.08 5.97
N HIS A 84 -7.97 -5.83 7.28
CA HIS A 84 -8.90 -4.92 7.95
C HIS A 84 -8.78 -3.49 7.43
N ALA A 85 -7.55 -2.99 7.22
CA ALA A 85 -7.33 -1.68 6.62
C ALA A 85 -7.85 -1.61 5.17
N ALA A 86 -7.59 -2.64 4.37
CA ALA A 86 -8.11 -2.73 2.99
C ALA A 86 -9.64 -2.74 2.96
N ARG A 87 -10.27 -3.51 3.85
CA ARG A 87 -11.72 -3.54 4.02
C ARG A 87 -12.28 -2.17 4.37
N ALA A 88 -11.68 -1.45 5.33
CA ALA A 88 -12.15 -0.12 5.72
C ALA A 88 -12.13 0.87 4.54
N LEU A 89 -11.09 0.83 3.70
CA LEU A 89 -11.00 1.65 2.49
C LEU A 89 -12.09 1.27 1.47
N ALA A 90 -12.31 -0.03 1.23
CA ALA A 90 -13.34 -0.51 0.31
C ALA A 90 -14.76 -0.16 0.80
N GLU A 91 -15.02 -0.30 2.10
CA GLU A 91 -16.31 0.07 2.71
C GLU A 91 -16.55 1.57 2.63
N TYR A 92 -15.52 2.39 2.85
CA TYR A 92 -15.62 3.84 2.71
C TYR A 92 -15.90 4.26 1.26
N GLY A 93 -15.18 3.69 0.30
CA GLY A 93 -15.44 3.90 -1.13
C GLY A 93 -16.88 3.53 -1.50
N SER A 94 -17.35 2.36 -1.05
CA SER A 94 -18.73 1.90 -1.24
C SER A 94 -19.75 2.85 -0.59
N TYR A 95 -19.45 3.40 0.58
CA TYR A 95 -20.29 4.40 1.23
C TYR A 95 -20.39 5.69 0.41
N LEU A 96 -19.27 6.21 -0.08
CA LEU A 96 -19.24 7.41 -0.92
C LEU A 96 -20.00 7.21 -2.25
N GLN A 97 -19.89 6.02 -2.85
CA GLN A 97 -20.64 5.65 -4.04
C GLN A 97 -22.15 5.63 -3.77
N LYS A 98 -22.58 5.00 -2.66
CA LYS A 98 -23.99 5.01 -2.23
C LYS A 98 -24.53 6.41 -1.97
N LYS A 99 -23.67 7.36 -1.59
CA LYS A 99 -24.01 8.77 -1.39
C LYS A 99 -23.95 9.61 -2.67
N GLY A 100 -23.50 9.05 -3.79
CA GLY A 100 -23.37 9.76 -5.06
C GLY A 100 -22.29 10.84 -5.07
N VAL A 101 -21.31 10.76 -4.16
CA VAL A 101 -20.25 11.78 -3.98
C VAL A 101 -18.84 11.24 -4.22
N PHE A 102 -18.70 9.98 -4.64
CA PHE A 102 -17.40 9.35 -4.85
C PHE A 102 -16.54 10.10 -5.88
N ASP A 103 -17.09 10.45 -7.04
CA ASP A 103 -16.33 11.12 -8.10
C ASP A 103 -15.89 12.55 -7.71
N ASP A 104 -16.71 13.26 -6.94
CA ASP A 104 -16.35 14.58 -6.41
C ASP A 104 -15.27 14.47 -5.33
N TYR A 105 -15.36 13.45 -4.47
CA TYR A 105 -14.32 13.13 -3.50
C TYR A 105 -12.99 12.83 -4.19
N MET A 106 -12.97 11.92 -5.16
CA MET A 106 -11.75 11.52 -5.88
C MET A 106 -11.11 12.69 -6.64
N ARG A 107 -11.91 13.58 -7.22
CA ARG A 107 -11.40 14.78 -7.92
C ARG A 107 -10.72 15.78 -6.98
N LYS A 108 -11.16 15.84 -5.73
CA LYS A 108 -10.60 16.73 -4.69
C LYS A 108 -9.45 16.08 -3.93
N TRP A 109 -9.40 14.76 -3.89
CA TRP A 109 -8.38 14.01 -3.19
C TRP A 109 -6.99 14.31 -3.76
N LYS A 110 -6.00 14.39 -2.87
CA LYS A 110 -4.60 14.56 -3.21
C LYS A 110 -3.75 13.66 -2.30
N PRO A 111 -2.74 12.95 -2.84
CA PRO A 111 -1.81 12.22 -2.00
C PRO A 111 -1.00 13.20 -1.14
N ILE A 112 -0.76 12.84 0.13
CA ILE A 112 0.02 13.66 1.07
C ILE A 112 1.42 13.96 0.52
N ALA A 113 2.02 13.02 -0.21
CA ALA A 113 3.33 13.16 -0.86
C ALA A 113 3.40 14.21 -2.00
N SER A 114 2.29 14.87 -2.33
CA SER A 114 2.17 15.86 -3.42
C SER A 114 1.96 17.29 -2.90
N SER A 115 2.17 17.52 -1.60
CA SER A 115 1.98 18.79 -0.89
C SER A 115 3.31 19.47 -0.59
#